data_AF-A0A1Y3NEY8-F1
#
_entry.id   AF-A0A1Y3NEY8-F1
#
_cell.length_a   1.000
_cell.length_b   1.000
_cell.length_c   1.000
_cell.angle_alpha   90.00
_cell.angle_beta   90.00
_cell.angle_gamma   90.00
#
_symmetry.space_group_name_H-M   'P 1'
#
loop_
_entity.id
_entity.type
_entity.pdbx_description
1 polymer ?
#
loop_
_entity_poly.entity_id
_entity_poly.type
_entity_poly.pdbx_seq_one_letter_code
_entity_poly.pdbx_strand_id
1 'polypeptide(L)'
;YSNKDRIYEEFDEVLTQYNGLNPKYDKHGCLYNLLGMTGVIPVTYRNVTYNIPIGVWVMYDYPLSPPDFIVMPTENMKIVVGKHVTADGKVVHPYLDTYNSKPQVNIIKI
;
A
#
# COMPACT_ATOMS: atom_id res chain seq x y z
N TYR A 1 4.59 -6.76 -15.57
CA TYR A 1 3.18 -6.83 -15.16
C TYR A 1 2.41 -7.69 -16.14
N SER A 2 1.95 -8.85 -15.69
CA SER A 2 1.23 -9.82 -16.51
C SER A 2 -0.23 -9.41 -16.78
N ASN A 3 -0.85 -8.65 -15.87
CA ASN A 3 -2.24 -8.22 -16.00
C ASN A 3 -2.35 -6.69 -15.87
N LYS A 4 -1.98 -5.98 -16.94
CA LYS A 4 -1.86 -4.51 -16.93
C LYS A 4 -3.22 -3.82 -16.78
N ASP A 5 -4.22 -4.25 -17.54
CA ASP A 5 -5.54 -3.62 -17.56
C ASP A 5 -6.18 -3.60 -16.18
N ARG A 6 -6.12 -4.74 -15.47
CA ARG A 6 -6.57 -4.85 -14.09
C ARG A 6 -5.83 -3.91 -13.12
N ILE A 7 -4.51 -3.79 -13.26
CA ILE A 7 -3.72 -2.88 -12.41
C ILE A 7 -4.14 -1.42 -12.66
N TYR A 8 -4.37 -1.04 -13.92
CA TYR A 8 -4.81 0.31 -14.25
C TYR A 8 -6.19 0.62 -13.67
N GLU A 9 -7.16 -0.28 -13.82
CA GLU A 9 -8.51 -0.12 -13.25
C GLU A 9 -8.46 0.02 -11.72
N GLU A 10 -7.73 -0.87 -11.04
CA GLU A 10 -7.60 -0.80 -9.58
C GLU A 10 -6.85 0.46 -9.11
N PHE A 11 -5.85 0.93 -9.86
CA PHE A 11 -5.14 2.18 -9.54
C PHE A 11 -6.04 3.40 -9.69
N ASP A 12 -6.79 3.47 -10.78
CA ASP A 12 -7.68 4.60 -11.06
C ASP A 12 -8.77 4.71 -9.98
N GLU A 13 -9.33 3.58 -9.55
CA GLU A 13 -10.33 3.52 -8.48
C GLU A 13 -9.73 3.96 -7.13
N VAL A 14 -8.52 3.49 -6.78
CA VAL A 14 -7.82 3.89 -5.53
C VAL A 14 -7.48 5.38 -5.54
N LEU A 15 -6.95 5.90 -6.64
CA LEU A 15 -6.57 7.31 -6.76
C LEU A 15 -7.79 8.24 -6.72
N THR A 16 -8.92 7.79 -7.27
CA THR A 16 -10.20 8.52 -7.20
C THR A 16 -10.76 8.54 -5.78
N GLN A 17 -10.57 7.46 -5.00
CA GLN A 17 -11.03 7.39 -3.62
C GLN A 17 -10.11 8.16 -2.65
N TYR A 18 -8.80 8.10 -2.87
CA TYR A 18 -7.79 8.71 -2.00
C TYR A 18 -6.99 9.77 -2.75
N ASN A 19 -7.54 11.00 -2.80
CA ASN A 19 -6.92 12.16 -3.45
C ASN A 19 -5.52 12.55 -2.88
N GLY A 20 -5.16 12.04 -1.70
CA GLY A 20 -3.86 12.23 -1.09
C GLY A 20 -2.76 11.31 -1.64
N LEU A 21 -3.13 10.30 -2.43
CA LEU A 21 -2.21 9.36 -3.08
C LEU A 21 -1.90 9.82 -4.49
N ASN A 22 -0.66 9.60 -4.92
CA ASN A 22 -0.20 9.89 -6.27
C ASN A 22 0.50 8.66 -6.85
N PRO A 23 0.29 8.36 -8.15
CA PRO A 23 0.99 7.27 -8.80
C PRO A 23 2.51 7.57 -8.82
N LYS A 24 3.30 6.53 -8.61
CA LYS A 24 4.76 6.62 -8.58
C LYS A 24 5.40 5.39 -9.22
N TYR A 25 6.49 5.60 -9.94
CA TYR A 25 7.35 4.52 -10.42
C TYR A 25 8.76 4.76 -9.87
N ASP A 26 9.15 3.98 -8.85
CA ASP A 26 10.40 4.22 -8.11
C ASP A 26 10.90 2.92 -7.46
N LYS A 27 12.09 2.98 -6.87
CA LYS A 27 12.76 1.85 -6.22
C LYS A 27 11.96 1.36 -5.02
N HIS A 28 11.62 0.07 -5.06
CA HIS A 28 11.17 -0.67 -3.90
C HIS A 28 12.35 -1.46 -3.33
N GLY A 29 12.87 -1.01 -2.18
CA GLY A 29 14.10 -1.54 -1.60
C GLY A 29 15.31 -1.25 -2.48
N CYS A 30 16.27 -2.19 -2.53
CA CYS A 30 17.55 -1.97 -3.21
C CYS A 30 17.59 -2.42 -4.69
N LEU A 31 16.58 -3.17 -5.17
CA LEU A 31 16.78 -4.05 -6.33
C LEU A 31 15.91 -3.72 -7.54
N TYR A 32 14.69 -3.19 -7.38
CA TYR A 32 13.77 -3.03 -8.50
C TYR A 32 12.96 -1.74 -8.43
N ASN A 33 12.78 -1.09 -9.59
CA ASN A 33 11.76 -0.06 -9.76
C ASN A 33 10.40 -0.75 -9.94
N LEU A 34 9.44 -0.44 -9.09
CA LEU A 34 8.07 -0.96 -9.17
C LEU A 34 7.11 0.19 -9.45
N LEU A 35 5.98 -0.13 -10.06
CA LEU A 35 4.81 0.72 -10.09
C LEU A 35 4.15 0.69 -8.71
N GLY A 36 3.75 1.86 -8.25
CA GLY A 36 3.15 2.04 -6.96
C GLY A 36 2.39 3.34 -6.83
N MET A 37 1.95 3.61 -5.62
CA MET A 37 1.29 4.84 -5.22
C MET A 37 1.90 5.31 -3.91
N THR A 38 2.14 6.61 -3.79
CA THR A 38 2.68 7.20 -2.56
C THR A 38 1.91 8.44 -2.21
N GLY A 39 1.71 8.67 -0.93
CA GLY A 39 1.01 9.86 -0.46
C GLY A 39 0.53 9.68 0.96
N VAL A 40 -0.58 10.32 1.30
CA VAL A 40 -1.16 10.26 2.65
C VAL A 40 -2.57 9.70 2.62
N ILE A 41 -2.91 8.88 3.62
CA ILE A 41 -4.27 8.41 3.86
C ILE A 41 -4.79 8.94 5.20
N PRO A 42 -6.05 9.40 5.28
CA PRO A 42 -6.65 9.85 6.53
C PRO A 42 -7.05 8.65 7.39
N VAL A 43 -6.50 8.56 8.60
CA VAL A 43 -6.81 7.50 9.57
C VAL A 43 -7.31 8.14 10.86
N THR A 44 -8.52 7.75 11.30
CA THR A 44 -9.10 8.29 12.53
C THR A 44 -8.73 7.41 13.73
N TYR A 45 -8.05 8.00 14.71
CA TYR A 45 -7.69 7.36 15.97
C TYR A 45 -8.09 8.27 17.14
N ARG A 46 -8.88 7.75 18.07
CA ARG A 46 -9.39 8.49 19.25
C ARG A 46 -10.01 9.86 18.89
N ASN A 47 -10.88 9.87 17.88
CA ASN A 47 -11.56 11.07 17.35
C ASN A 47 -10.63 12.14 16.74
N VAL A 48 -9.37 11.82 16.49
CA VAL A 48 -8.43 12.67 15.75
C VAL A 48 -8.07 11.99 14.44
N THR A 49 -8.20 12.72 13.34
CA THR A 49 -7.80 12.24 12.02
C THR A 49 -6.33 12.57 11.78
N TYR A 50 -5.52 11.54 11.56
CA TYR A 50 -4.10 11.64 11.24
C TYR A 50 -3.89 11.33 9.77
N ASN A 51 -3.10 12.15 9.08
CA ASN A 51 -2.70 11.89 7.71
C ASN A 51 -1.43 11.01 7.73
N ILE A 52 -1.61 9.71 7.54
CA ILE A 52 -0.52 8.75 7.62
C ILE A 52 0.12 8.62 6.23
N PRO A 53 1.41 8.95 6.08
CA PRO A 53 2.12 8.75 4.83
C PRO A 53 2.35 7.26 4.56
N ILE A 54 1.93 6.81 3.38
CA ILE A 54 2.06 5.42 2.93
C ILE A 54 2.64 5.35 1.51
N GLY A 55 3.30 4.23 1.25
CA GLY A 55 3.71 3.77 -0.07
C GLY A 55 3.14 2.39 -0.34
N VAL A 56 2.54 2.20 -1.50
CA VAL A 56 1.98 0.94 -1.99
C VAL A 56 2.74 0.55 -3.24
N TRP A 57 3.28 -0.66 -3.30
CA TRP A 57 4.06 -1.15 -4.42
C TRP A 57 3.45 -2.43 -4.99
N VAL A 58 3.25 -2.47 -6.31
CA VAL A 58 2.72 -3.65 -7.00
C VAL A 58 3.87 -4.50 -7.51
N MET A 59 3.87 -5.76 -7.06
CA MET A 59 4.85 -6.77 -7.49
C MET A 59 4.66 -7.15 -8.97
N TYR A 60 5.74 -7.59 -9.63
CA TYR A 60 5.72 -7.91 -11.06
C TYR A 60 4.74 -9.03 -11.44
N ASP A 61 4.53 -9.95 -10.51
CA ASP A 61 3.68 -11.14 -10.59
C ASP A 61 2.25 -10.90 -10.09
N TYR A 62 1.89 -9.66 -9.76
CA TYR A 62 0.51 -9.29 -9.42
C TYR A 62 -0.48 -9.78 -10.50
N PRO A 63 -1.63 -10.39 -10.13
CA PRO A 63 -2.19 -10.50 -8.79
C PRO A 63 -1.80 -11.76 -7.99
N LEU A 64 -0.76 -12.51 -8.37
CA LEU A 64 -0.33 -13.71 -7.62
C LEU A 64 0.24 -13.36 -6.25
N SER A 65 1.10 -12.34 -6.19
CA SER A 65 1.59 -11.77 -4.94
C SER A 65 0.80 -10.50 -4.59
N PRO A 66 0.54 -10.26 -3.29
CA PRO A 66 -0.08 -9.02 -2.84
C PRO A 66 0.81 -7.81 -3.14
N PRO A 67 0.23 -6.61 -3.22
CA PRO A 67 1.01 -5.38 -3.16
C PRO A 67 1.66 -5.25 -1.77
N ASP A 68 2.83 -4.61 -1.73
CA ASP A 68 3.50 -4.26 -0.48
C ASP A 68 3.08 -2.88 -0.02
N PHE A 69 2.65 -2.81 1.24
CA PHE A 69 2.23 -1.58 1.91
C PHE A 69 3.28 -1.20 2.95
N ILE A 70 3.81 0.03 2.85
CA ILE A 70 4.87 0.54 3.71
C ILE A 70 4.46 1.92 4.24
N VAL A 71 4.56 2.11 5.55
CA VAL A 71 4.43 3.42 6.20
C VAL A 71 5.72 4.20 5.97
N MET A 72 5.60 5.43 5.47
CA MET A 72 6.74 6.29 5.14
C MET A 72 6.81 7.47 6.12
N PRO A 73 7.31 7.29 7.36
CA PRO A 73 7.31 8.34 8.37
C PRO A 73 8.08 9.58 7.89
N THR A 74 7.57 10.76 8.22
CA THR A 74 8.32 12.02 8.10
C THR A 74 9.32 12.15 9.26
N GLU A 75 10.22 13.14 9.22
CA GLU A 75 11.24 13.37 10.26
C GLU A 75 10.67 13.48 11.69
N ASN A 76 9.44 13.97 11.81
CA ASN A 76 8.76 14.14 13.10
C ASN A 76 7.89 12.93 13.50
N MET A 77 7.92 11.84 12.73
CA MET A 77 7.13 10.64 12.98
C MET A 77 8.02 9.47 13.42
N LYS A 78 7.48 8.63 14.29
CA LYS A 78 8.11 7.38 14.71
C LYS A 78 7.20 6.22 14.34
N ILE A 79 7.77 5.17 13.73
CA ILE A 79 7.05 3.92 13.52
C ILE A 79 6.80 3.28 14.88
N VAL A 80 5.52 3.06 15.18
CA VAL A 80 5.10 2.32 16.37
C VAL A 80 4.88 0.88 15.93
N VAL A 81 5.81 0.00 16.31
CA VAL A 81 5.70 -1.43 16.05
C VAL A 81 4.51 -1.99 16.80
N GLY A 82 3.67 -2.75 16.11
CA GLY A 82 2.46 -3.32 16.69
C GLY A 82 1.97 -4.51 15.89
N LYS A 83 0.73 -4.91 16.14
CA LYS A 83 0.12 -6.08 15.51
C LYS A 83 0.09 -6.01 13.97
N HIS A 84 0.05 -4.79 13.41
CA HIS A 84 -0.14 -4.59 11.98
C HIS A 84 0.99 -3.81 11.30
N VAL A 85 2.08 -3.50 12.00
CA VAL A 85 3.21 -2.73 11.44
C VAL A 85 4.51 -3.26 12.02
N THR A 86 5.46 -3.62 11.15
CA THR A 86 6.80 -4.06 11.55
C THR A 86 7.74 -2.88 11.84
N ALA A 87 8.92 -3.15 12.40
CA ALA A 87 9.95 -2.13 12.67
C ALA A 87 10.39 -1.36 11.41
N ASP A 88 10.38 -2.02 10.26
CA ASP A 88 10.74 -1.43 8.96
C ASP A 88 9.58 -0.67 8.31
N GLY A 89 8.45 -0.52 9.01
CA GLY A 89 7.27 0.20 8.52
C GLY A 89 6.39 -0.62 7.57
N LYS A 90 6.70 -1.91 7.34
CA LYS A 90 5.86 -2.79 6.52
C LYS A 90 4.54 -3.07 7.24
N VAL A 91 3.44 -2.86 6.53
CA VAL A 91 2.09 -3.14 7.03
C VAL A 91 1.82 -4.64 6.91
N VAL A 92 1.37 -5.23 8.02
CA VAL A 92 0.95 -6.63 8.12
C VAL A 92 -0.53 -6.64 8.43
N HIS A 93 -1.35 -7.23 7.57
CA HIS A 93 -2.80 -7.26 7.78
C HIS A 93 -3.32 -8.67 7.47
N PRO A 94 -4.28 -9.22 8.24
CA PRO A 94 -4.83 -10.55 7.96
C PRO A 94 -5.40 -10.72 6.55
N TYR A 95 -5.78 -9.61 5.91
CA TYR A 95 -6.16 -9.58 4.50
C TYR A 95 -5.00 -9.97 3.56
N LEU A 96 -3.79 -9.51 3.85
CA LEU A 96 -2.57 -9.90 3.13
C LEU A 96 -2.20 -11.36 3.40
N ASP A 97 -2.42 -11.84 4.63
CA ASP A 97 -2.12 -13.23 5.00
C ASP A 97 -3.05 -14.23 4.30
N THR A 98 -4.31 -13.86 4.04
CA THR A 98 -5.31 -14.69 3.36
C THR A 98 -5.39 -14.43 1.85
N TYR A 99 -4.46 -13.63 1.31
CA TYR A 99 -4.46 -13.17 -0.08
C TYR A 99 -4.48 -14.34 -1.09
N ASN A 100 -3.68 -15.37 -0.86
CA ASN A 100 -3.61 -16.55 -1.74
C ASN A 100 -4.88 -17.43 -1.72
N SER A 101 -5.76 -17.26 -0.72
CA SER A 101 -6.94 -18.10 -0.55
C SER A 101 -8.22 -17.52 -1.16
N LYS A 102 -8.17 -16.31 -1.73
CA LYS A 102 -9.33 -15.66 -2.37
C LYS A 102 -8.94 -15.16 -3.76
N PRO A 103 -9.62 -15.57 -4.85
CA PRO A 103 -9.28 -15.11 -6.20
C PRO A 103 -9.76 -13.67 -6.53
N GLN A 104 -10.43 -12.98 -5.60
CA GLN A 104 -11.00 -11.62 -5.78
C GLN A 104 -10.45 -10.62 -4.76
N VAL A 105 -9.13 -10.42 -4.81
CA VAL A 105 -8.41 -9.51 -3.92
C VAL A 105 -8.10 -8.23 -4.69
N ASN A 106 -8.64 -7.11 -4.20
CA ASN A 106 -8.46 -5.78 -4.80
C ASN A 106 -7.59 -4.93 -3.87
N ILE A 107 -6.86 -3.96 -4.42
CA ILE A 107 -6.01 -3.02 -3.67
C ILE A 107 -6.84 -2.19 -2.65
N ILE A 108 -8.13 -1.98 -2.90
CA ILE A 108 -9.01 -1.08 -2.12
C ILE A 108 -9.41 -1.60 -0.73
N LYS A 109 -9.36 -2.90 -0.49
CA LYS A 109 -9.94 -3.49 0.75
C LYS A 109 -9.01 -3.41 1.98
N ILE A 110 -7.98 -2.58 1.96
CA ILE A 110 -7.04 -2.38 3.09
C ILE A 110 -7.32 -1.04 3.77
#